data_AF-A0A9D9R2M7-F1
#
_entry.id   AF-A0A9D9R2M7-F1
#
_cell.length_a   1.000
_cell.length_b   1.000
_cell.length_c   1.000
_cell.angle_alpha   90.00
_cell.angle_beta   90.00
_cell.angle_gamma   90.00
#
_symmetry.space_group_name_H-M   'P 1'
#
loop_
_entity.id
_entity.type
_entity.pdbx_description
1 polymer ?
#
loop_
_entity_poly.entity_id
_entity_poly.type
_entity_poly.pdbx_seq_one_letter_code
_entity_poly.pdbx_strand_id
1 'polypeptide(L)' 'MKKRIQIFPQDKKERLAITKWLRENNIRFEELDSTYNPAIVEKVLEGKRNIEEGNFIKFTPDMLWK' A
#
# COMPACT_ATOMS: atom_id res chain seq x y z
N MET A 1 0.68 5.24 17.90
CA MET A 1 0.64 4.73 16.52
C MET A 1 1.99 4.08 16.20
N LYS A 2 2.03 2.84 15.70
CA LYS A 2 3.28 2.21 15.27
C LYS A 2 3.70 2.83 13.94
N LYS A 3 4.93 3.36 13.86
CA LYS A 3 5.49 3.91 12.62
C LYS A 3 6.01 2.76 11.74
N ARG A 4 5.64 2.74 10.46
CA ARG A 4 6.11 1.76 9.46
C ARG A 4 6.97 2.45 8.40
N ILE A 5 8.05 1.80 7.98
CA ILE A 5 8.90 2.25 6.87
C ILE A 5 8.69 1.27 5.71
N GLN A 6 8.38 1.80 4.54
CA GLN A 6 8.26 1.02 3.29
C GLN A 6 9.44 1.37 2.39
N ILE A 7 10.08 0.36 1.83
CA ILE A 7 11.25 0.50 0.96
C ILE A 7 10.87 -0.08 -0.40
N PHE A 8 11.10 0.69 -1.47
CA PHE A 8 10.79 0.32 -2.85
C PHE A 8 12.08 0.27 -3.67
N PRO A 9 12.74 -0.91 -3.77
CA PRO A 9 13.95 -1.04 -4.56
C PRO A 9 13.65 -0.80 -6.05
N GLN A 10 14.49 -0.03 -6.73
CA GLN A 10 14.33 0.28 -8.15
C GLN A 10 14.76 -0.89 -9.04
N ASP A 11 15.71 -1.71 -8.58
CA ASP A 11 16.22 -2.85 -9.31
C ASP A 11 16.55 -4.07 -8.43
N LYS A 12 16.87 -5.19 -9.10
CA LYS A 12 17.17 -6.47 -8.44
C LYS A 12 18.43 -6.41 -7.57
N LYS A 13 19.44 -5.60 -7.94
CA LYS A 13 20.68 -5.47 -7.16
C LYS A 13 20.42 -4.71 -5.88
N GLU A 14 19.67 -3.61 -5.94
CA GLU A 14 19.28 -2.81 -4.79
C GLU A 14 18.44 -3.64 -3.81
N ARG A 15 17.47 -4.41 -4.31
CA ARG A 15 16.70 -5.34 -3.48
C ARG A 15 17.61 -6.31 -2.72
N LEU A 16 18.57 -6.92 -3.42
CA LEU A 16 19.46 -7.91 -2.83
C LEU A 16 20.38 -7.30 -1.75
N ALA A 17 20.88 -6.09 -1.99
CA ALA A 17 21.69 -5.35 -1.02
C ALA A 17 20.90 -4.99 0.25
N ILE A 18 19.68 -4.47 0.09
CA ILE A 18 18.79 -4.11 1.20
C ILE A 18 18.40 -5.35 2.01
N THR A 19 17.97 -6.43 1.34
CA THR A 19 17.59 -7.68 2.01
C THR A 19 18.76 -8.24 2.84
N LYS A 20 19.99 -8.19 2.30
CA LYS A 20 21.18 -8.65 3.01
C LYS A 20 21.44 -7.79 4.25
N TRP A 21 21.43 -6.47 4.09
CA TRP A 21 21.65 -5.53 5.19
C TRP A 21 20.60 -5.69 6.31
N LEU A 22 19.32 -5.87 5.97
CA LEU A 22 18.26 -6.09 6.94
C LEU A 22 18.47 -7.38 7.75
N ARG A 23 18.86 -8.47 7.07
CA ARG A 23 19.15 -9.76 7.73
C ARG A 23 20.37 -9.68 8.64
N GLU A 24 21.44 -9.04 8.19
CA GLU A 24 22.68 -8.84 8.99
C GLU A 24 22.42 -8.07 10.28
N ASN A 25 21.47 -7.11 10.24
CA ASN A 25 21.10 -6.31 11.40
C ASN A 25 19.94 -6.92 12.23
N ASN A 26 19.52 -8.17 11.95
CA ASN A 26 18.40 -8.83 12.60
C ASN A 26 17.07 -8.02 12.56
N ILE A 27 16.89 -7.21 11.52
CA ILE A 27 15.67 -6.42 11.34
C ILE A 27 14.62 -7.32 10.69
N ARG A 28 13.47 -7.48 11.34
CA ARG A 28 12.34 -8.22 10.78
C ARG A 28 11.64 -7.37 9.72
N PHE A 29 11.40 -7.95 8.56
CA PHE A 29 10.67 -7.33 7.46
C PHE A 29 9.75 -8.37 6.81
N GLU A 30 8.74 -7.88 6.11
CA GLU A 30 7.82 -8.68 5.31
C GLU A 30 7.99 -8.29 3.84
N GLU A 31 8.12 -9.28 2.96
CA GLU A 31 8.08 -9.05 1.52
C GLU A 31 6.61 -9.06 1.10
N LEU A 32 6.16 -7.95 0.51
CA LEU A 32 4.84 -7.84 -0.09
C LEU A 32 5.02 -7.95 -1.61
N ASP A 33 4.45 -8.99 -2.22
CA ASP A 33 4.47 -9.20 -3.68
C ASP A 33 3.60 -8.19 -4.45
N SER A 34 3.04 -7.19 -3.78
CA SER A 34 2.16 -6.23 -4.43
C SER A 34 2.99 -5.19 -5.19
N THR A 35 2.92 -5.24 -6.53
CA THR A 35 3.34 -4.17 -7.43
C THR A 35 2.47 -2.91 -7.30
N TYR A 36 1.39 -2.97 -6.53
CA TYR A 36 0.47 -1.86 -6.31
C TYR A 36 0.92 -1.01 -5.12
N ASN A 37 0.76 0.31 -5.26
CA ASN A 37 1.02 1.24 -4.17
C ASN A 37 0.13 0.89 -2.96
N PRO A 38 0.71 0.56 -1.79
CA PRO A 38 -0.05 0.11 -0.62
C PRO A 38 -1.12 1.10 -0.17
N ALA A 39 -0.87 2.42 -0.29
CA ALA A 39 -1.84 3.45 0.08
C ALA A 39 -3.05 3.47 -0.86
N ILE A 40 -2.88 3.09 -2.14
CA ILE A 40 -3.98 2.95 -3.08
C ILE A 40 -4.76 1.67 -2.77
N VAL A 41 -4.06 0.56 -2.51
CA VAL A 41 -4.69 -0.72 -2.14
C VAL A 41 -5.57 -0.56 -0.89
N GLU A 42 -5.06 0.14 0.13
CA GLU A 42 -5.78 0.41 1.39
C GLU A 42 -7.09 1.17 1.12
N LYS A 43 -7.05 2.24 0.32
CA LYS A 43 -8.26 3.00 -0.09
C LYS A 43 -9.25 2.18 -0.90
N VAL A 44 -8.78 1.31 -1.78
CA VAL A 44 -9.65 0.44 -2.59
C VAL A 44 -10.35 -0.59 -1.71
N LEU A 45 -9.63 -1.20 -0.77
CA LEU A 45 -10.20 -2.16 0.18
C LEU A 45 -11.21 -1.50 1.13
N GLU A 46 -10.90 -0.29 1.61
CA GLU A 46 -11.83 0.51 2.42
C GLU A 46 -13.08 0.89 1.61
N GLY A 47 -12.92 1.31 0.36
CA GLY A 47 -14.03 1.60 -0.55
C GLY A 47 -14.93 0.38 -0.79
N LYS A 48 -14.35 -0.81 -0.96
CA LYS A 48 -15.11 -2.07 -1.07
C LYS A 48 -15.95 -2.34 0.18
N ARG A 49 -15.35 -2.20 1.37
CA ARG A 49 -16.05 -2.40 2.65
C ARG A 49 -17.20 -1.40 2.81
N ASN A 50 -16.96 -0.14 2.50
CA ASN A 50 -17.99 0.90 2.55
C ASN A 50 -19.17 0.61 1.62
N ILE A 51 -18.93 0.01 0.44
CA ILE A 51 -20.01 -0.42 -0.46
C ILE A 51 -20.82 -1.57 0.16
N GLU A 52 -20.14 -2.58 0.72
CA GLU A 52 -20.78 -3.73 1.38
C GLU A 52 -21.64 -3.31 2.58
N GLU A 53 -21.17 -2.32 3.34
CA GLU A 53 -21.86 -1.77 4.52
C GLU A 53 -22.94 -0.73 4.15
N GLY A 54 -23.11 -0.40 2.86
CA GLY A 54 -24.06 0.61 2.39
C GLY A 54 -23.63 2.07 2.64
N ASN A 55 -22.41 2.28 3.13
CA ASN A 55 -21.81 3.58 3.44
C ASN A 55 -21.11 4.21 2.22
N PHE A 56 -21.80 4.31 1.09
CA PHE A 56 -21.24 4.89 -0.14
C PHE A 56 -22.06 6.07 -0.65
N ILE A 57 -21.38 7.00 -1.33
CA ILE A 57 -22.01 8.12 -2.02
C ILE A 57 -22.02 7.81 -3.51
N LYS A 58 -23.19 7.80 -4.14
CA LYS A 58 -23.30 7.67 -5.59
C LYS A 58 -22.99 9.02 -6.22
N PHE A 59 -21.81 9.15 -6.81
CA PHE A 59 -21.47 10.32 -7.62
C PHE A 59 -22.19 10.26 -8.97
N THR A 60 -22.88 11.34 -9.33
CA THR A 60 -23.36 11.55 -10.70
C THR A 60 -22.47 12.59 -11.40
N PRO A 61 -22.38 12.57 -12.75
CA PRO A 61 -21.60 13.55 -13.49
C PRO A 61 -21.94 15.01 -13.14
N ASP A 62 -23.20 15.30 -12.79
CA ASP A 62 -23.67 16.62 -12.39
C ASP A 62 -23.03 17.15 -11.09
N MET A 63 -22.50 16.26 -10.25
CA MET A 63 -21.82 16.62 -8.98
C MET A 63 -20.36 17.03 -9.18
N LEU A 64 -19.77 16.79 -10.36
CA LEU A 64 -18.36 17.07 -10.64
C LEU A 64 -18.08 18.53 -11.01
N TRP A 65 -19.12 19.29 -11.36
CA TRP A 65 -19.01 20.64 -11.92
C TRP A 65 -19.56 21.74 -10.99
N LYS A 66 -19.65 21.47 -9.68
CA LYS A 66 -20.03 22.45 -8.65
C LYS A 66 -18.81 23.07 -7.97
#